data_AF-A0A916ZV44-F1
#
_entry.id   AF-A0A916ZV44-F1
#
_cell.length_a   1.000
_cell.length_b   1.000
_cell.length_c   1.000
_cell.angle_alpha   90.00
_cell.angle_beta   90.00
_cell.angle_gamma   90.00
#
_symmetry.space_group_name_H-M   'P 1'
#
loop_
_entity.id
_entity.type
_entity.pdbx_description
1 polymer ?
#
loop_
_entity_poly.entity_id
_entity_poly.type
_entity_poly.pdbx_seq_one_letter_code
_entity_poly.pdbx_strand_id
1 'polypeptide(L)'
;MSNKNNKSYKTSSEQNQGQNDVSQNRIEMELSEISDSEKLKNKRNKLLKLFFHTYSDTSKYSLIEFGLPYLVSLEMSPILSKLRKRCKTENIKLLGYVWVYDVDEENFGSHFHLVIAVEKINEGEFPKCLRTSFKNKNVLGDFIRNNQAFKNYLIDKEIFERGYKKKVFGKSIKFKEL
;
A
#
# COMPACT_ATOMS: atom_id res chain seq x y z
N MET A 1 -38.22 -67.92 -20.13
CA MET A 1 -36.82 -67.72 -20.57
C MET A 1 -36.86 -66.67 -21.69
N SER A 2 -36.27 -65.49 -21.65
CA SER A 2 -35.10 -65.00 -20.92
C SER A 2 -35.17 -63.46 -20.78
N ASN A 3 -34.77 -62.95 -19.61
CA ASN A 3 -34.50 -61.52 -19.39
C ASN A 3 -33.09 -61.20 -19.91
N LYS A 4 -32.93 -60.20 -20.78
CA LYS A 4 -31.61 -59.67 -21.17
C LYS A 4 -31.38 -58.31 -20.47
N ASN A 5 -30.51 -58.32 -19.47
CA ASN A 5 -29.94 -57.14 -18.83
C ASN A 5 -28.89 -56.50 -19.74
N ASN A 6 -29.10 -55.25 -20.17
CA ASN A 6 -28.04 -54.41 -20.72
C ASN A 6 -27.46 -53.54 -19.59
N LYS A 7 -26.28 -53.91 -19.07
CA LYS A 7 -25.43 -53.01 -18.30
C LYS A 7 -24.59 -52.18 -19.27
N SER A 8 -24.88 -50.89 -19.36
CA SER A 8 -24.02 -49.91 -20.02
C SER A 8 -22.79 -49.67 -19.13
N TYR A 9 -21.61 -50.07 -19.60
CA TYR A 9 -20.34 -49.74 -18.97
C TYR A 9 -19.88 -48.38 -19.49
N LYS A 10 -19.90 -47.35 -18.64
CA LYS A 10 -19.20 -46.08 -18.90
C LYS A 10 -17.70 -46.36 -18.95
N THR A 11 -17.05 -45.87 -20.00
CA THR A 11 -15.61 -45.99 -20.23
C THR A 11 -14.83 -45.10 -19.26
N SER A 12 -13.65 -45.57 -18.86
CA SER A 12 -12.71 -44.94 -17.91
C SER A 12 -12.23 -43.53 -18.31
N SER A 13 -12.48 -43.13 -19.57
CA SER A 13 -12.20 -41.79 -20.09
C SER A 13 -13.17 -40.72 -19.57
N GLU A 14 -14.45 -41.07 -19.33
CA GLU A 14 -15.45 -40.13 -18.81
C GLU A 14 -15.27 -39.83 -17.31
N GLN A 15 -14.69 -40.78 -16.55
CA GLN A 15 -14.42 -40.60 -15.12
C GLN A 15 -13.20 -39.68 -14.86
N ASN A 16 -12.20 -39.70 -15.74
CA ASN A 16 -11.00 -38.86 -15.63
C ASN A 16 -11.23 -37.40 -16.07
N GLN A 17 -12.16 -37.13 -17.00
CA GLN A 17 -12.53 -35.76 -17.35
C GLN A 17 -13.28 -35.06 -16.21
N GLY A 18 -14.22 -35.76 -15.55
CA GLY A 18 -14.96 -35.19 -14.42
C GLY A 18 -14.10 -34.84 -13.20
N GLN A 19 -13.02 -35.58 -12.93
CA GLN A 19 -12.12 -35.27 -11.81
C GLN A 19 -11.16 -34.11 -12.10
N ASN A 20 -10.71 -33.97 -13.35
CA ASN A 20 -9.87 -32.85 -13.77
C ASN A 20 -10.69 -31.54 -13.83
N ASP A 21 -11.93 -31.58 -14.32
CA ASP A 21 -12.84 -30.42 -14.31
C ASP A 21 -13.23 -30.01 -12.88
N VAL A 22 -13.47 -30.95 -11.96
CA VAL A 22 -13.77 -30.62 -10.56
C VAL A 22 -12.56 -30.01 -9.85
N SER A 23 -11.35 -30.46 -10.18
CA SER A 23 -10.10 -29.93 -9.60
C SER A 23 -9.75 -28.56 -10.16
N GLN A 24 -9.92 -28.33 -11.47
CA GLN A 24 -9.76 -27.01 -12.09
C GLN A 24 -10.81 -26.01 -11.61
N ASN A 25 -12.09 -26.42 -11.52
CA ASN A 25 -13.14 -25.59 -10.93
C ASN A 25 -12.87 -25.26 -9.46
N ARG A 26 -12.31 -26.20 -8.67
CA ARG A 26 -11.90 -25.92 -7.28
C ARG A 26 -10.77 -24.90 -7.20
N ILE A 27 -9.78 -24.98 -8.08
CA ILE A 27 -8.66 -24.02 -8.14
C ILE A 27 -9.16 -22.65 -8.62
N GLU A 28 -10.04 -22.59 -9.62
CA GLU A 28 -10.67 -21.34 -10.07
C GLU A 28 -11.59 -20.73 -9.01
N MET A 29 -12.28 -21.56 -8.23
CA MET A 29 -13.14 -21.14 -7.12
C MET A 29 -12.31 -20.68 -5.89
N GLU A 30 -11.19 -21.32 -5.57
CA GLU A 30 -10.19 -20.82 -4.60
C GLU A 30 -9.54 -19.50 -5.05
N LEU A 31 -9.31 -19.32 -6.36
CA LEU A 31 -8.85 -18.04 -6.93
C LEU A 31 -9.95 -16.96 -6.91
N SER A 32 -11.22 -17.35 -6.78
CA SER A 32 -12.39 -16.46 -6.84
C SER A 32 -12.80 -15.82 -5.51
N GLU A 33 -12.28 -16.29 -4.36
CA GLU A 33 -12.67 -15.79 -3.03
C GLU A 33 -11.67 -14.83 -2.39
N ILE A 34 -10.75 -14.23 -3.15
CA ILE A 34 -9.98 -13.09 -2.60
C ILE A 34 -10.94 -11.91 -2.44
N SER A 35 -11.22 -11.57 -1.19
CA SER A 35 -12.08 -10.45 -0.81
C SER A 35 -11.55 -9.13 -1.41
N ASP A 36 -12.43 -8.16 -1.63
CA ASP A 36 -12.02 -6.86 -2.17
C ASP A 36 -11.01 -6.14 -1.26
N SER A 37 -11.12 -6.35 0.05
CA SER A 37 -10.16 -5.84 1.05
C SER A 37 -8.77 -6.49 0.87
N GLU A 38 -8.69 -7.80 0.62
CA GLU A 38 -7.43 -8.48 0.33
C GLU A 38 -6.82 -8.06 -1.01
N LYS A 39 -7.64 -7.90 -2.06
CA LYS A 39 -7.19 -7.36 -3.35
C LYS A 39 -6.59 -5.95 -3.16
N LEU A 40 -7.24 -5.10 -2.38
CA LEU A 40 -6.74 -3.76 -2.03
C LEU A 40 -5.46 -3.83 -1.19
N LYS A 41 -5.40 -4.69 -0.17
CA LYS A 41 -4.22 -4.91 0.68
C LYS A 41 -3.03 -5.38 -0.18
N ASN A 42 -3.24 -6.33 -1.07
CA ASN A 42 -2.23 -6.83 -2.00
C ASN A 42 -1.72 -5.72 -2.94
N LYS A 43 -2.61 -4.89 -3.48
CA LYS A 43 -2.24 -3.74 -4.32
C LYS A 43 -1.42 -2.70 -3.55
N ARG A 44 -1.82 -2.37 -2.32
CA ARG A 44 -1.08 -1.49 -1.40
C ARG A 44 0.31 -2.08 -1.12
N ASN A 45 0.39 -3.36 -0.78
CA ASN A 45 1.63 -4.00 -0.38
C ASN A 45 2.62 -4.09 -1.54
N LYS A 46 2.15 -4.37 -2.77
CA LYS A 46 2.99 -4.28 -3.98
C LYS A 46 3.56 -2.87 -4.17
N LEU A 47 2.74 -1.85 -3.98
CA LEU A 47 3.15 -0.45 -4.08
C LEU A 47 4.19 -0.07 -3.01
N LEU A 48 3.96 -0.45 -1.76
CA LEU A 48 4.91 -0.22 -0.66
C LEU A 48 6.25 -0.91 -0.95
N LYS A 49 6.22 -2.20 -1.33
CA LYS A 49 7.43 -2.95 -1.70
C LYS A 49 8.22 -2.24 -2.80
N LEU A 50 7.54 -1.80 -3.87
CA LEU A 50 8.16 -1.06 -4.96
C LEU A 50 8.80 0.24 -4.45
N PHE A 51 8.07 1.06 -3.70
CA PHE A 51 8.58 2.34 -3.19
C PHE A 51 9.85 2.16 -2.34
N PHE A 52 9.81 1.28 -1.34
CA PHE A 52 10.95 1.04 -0.46
C PHE A 52 12.12 0.35 -1.18
N HIS A 53 11.85 -0.43 -2.24
CA HIS A 53 12.90 -0.97 -3.09
C HIS A 53 13.58 0.12 -3.92
N THR A 54 12.81 0.98 -4.59
CA THR A 54 13.31 2.11 -5.40
C THR A 54 14.19 3.05 -4.58
N TYR A 55 13.82 3.31 -3.33
CA TYR A 55 14.55 4.22 -2.43
C TYR A 55 15.30 3.48 -1.30
N SER A 56 15.79 2.28 -1.59
CA SER A 56 16.49 1.43 -0.61
C SER A 56 17.91 1.92 -0.29
N ASP A 57 18.56 2.61 -1.22
CA ASP A 57 19.93 3.11 -1.08
C ASP A 57 19.99 4.32 -0.13
N THR A 58 20.35 4.06 1.13
CA THR A 58 20.44 5.07 2.21
C THR A 58 21.61 6.04 2.06
N SER A 59 22.54 5.78 1.14
CA SER A 59 23.60 6.72 0.77
C SER A 59 23.09 7.80 -0.20
N LYS A 60 22.08 7.47 -1.02
CA LYS A 60 21.48 8.38 -2.00
C LYS A 60 20.22 9.06 -1.51
N TYR A 61 19.46 8.40 -0.64
CA TYR A 61 18.12 8.82 -0.27
C TYR A 61 17.94 8.95 1.24
N SER A 62 17.02 9.82 1.62
CA SER A 62 16.43 9.85 2.96
C SER A 62 14.93 9.66 2.87
N LEU A 63 14.40 8.79 3.70
CA LEU A 63 12.98 8.56 3.82
C LEU A 63 12.45 9.25 5.07
N ILE A 64 11.39 10.04 4.91
CA ILE A 64 10.76 10.81 5.97
C ILE A 64 9.32 10.34 6.09
N GLU A 65 8.90 9.98 7.30
CA GLU A 65 7.54 9.64 7.62
C GLU A 65 6.80 10.83 8.26
N PHE A 66 5.52 10.96 7.95
CA PHE A 66 4.60 11.87 8.61
C PHE A 66 3.35 11.13 9.06
N GLY A 67 3.07 11.15 10.37
CA GLY A 67 1.74 10.84 10.92
C GLY A 67 0.82 12.06 10.78
N LEU A 68 -0.17 11.98 9.91
CA LEU A 68 -1.06 13.08 9.57
C LEU A 68 -2.49 12.80 10.05
N PRO A 69 -2.95 13.42 11.16
CA PRO A 69 -4.30 13.21 11.66
C PRO A 69 -5.34 13.58 10.59
N TYR A 70 -6.40 12.78 10.47
CA TYR A 70 -7.42 13.00 9.43
C TYR A 70 -8.11 14.36 9.50
N LEU A 71 -8.27 14.89 10.72
CA LEU A 71 -8.83 16.21 10.99
C LEU A 71 -7.99 17.34 10.35
N VAL A 72 -6.69 17.11 10.17
CA VAL A 72 -5.76 18.07 9.54
C VAL A 72 -6.05 18.21 8.05
N SER A 73 -6.34 17.12 7.35
CA SER A 73 -6.78 17.15 5.96
C SER A 73 -7.52 15.88 5.59
N LEU A 74 -8.72 16.03 5.03
CA LEU A 74 -9.50 14.90 4.50
C LEU A 74 -8.84 14.29 3.26
N GLU A 75 -8.03 15.09 2.56
CA GLU A 75 -7.38 14.76 1.30
C GLU A 75 -5.87 14.92 1.37
N MET A 76 -5.12 14.04 0.69
CA MET A 76 -3.66 14.09 0.71
C MET A 76 -3.09 15.13 -0.27
N SER A 77 -3.82 15.48 -1.32
CA SER A 77 -3.35 16.39 -2.38
C SER A 77 -2.92 17.79 -1.89
N PRO A 78 -3.67 18.47 -1.00
CA PRO A 78 -3.25 19.77 -0.45
C PRO A 78 -1.97 19.66 0.39
N ILE A 79 -1.84 18.59 1.18
CA ILE A 79 -0.66 18.31 2.01
C ILE A 79 0.58 18.17 1.12
N LEU A 80 0.50 17.30 0.11
CA LEU A 80 1.58 17.04 -0.84
C LEU A 80 1.97 18.29 -1.63
N SER A 81 0.98 19.11 -2.00
CA SER A 81 1.23 20.37 -2.74
C SER A 81 1.99 21.37 -1.88
N LYS A 82 1.65 21.47 -0.59
CA LYS A 82 2.35 22.35 0.36
C LYS A 82 3.76 21.85 0.65
N LEU A 83 3.94 20.55 0.90
CA LEU A 83 5.28 19.95 1.08
C LEU A 83 6.15 20.21 -0.13
N ARG A 84 5.66 19.92 -1.34
CA ARG A 84 6.42 20.15 -2.58
C ARG A 84 6.87 21.60 -2.73
N LYS A 85 5.99 22.57 -2.45
CA LYS A 85 6.33 24.00 -2.50
C LYS A 85 7.43 24.35 -1.50
N ARG A 86 7.32 23.89 -0.24
CA ARG A 86 8.30 24.19 0.82
C ARG A 86 9.65 23.53 0.56
N CYS A 87 9.67 22.25 0.20
CA CYS A 87 10.90 21.55 -0.15
C CYS A 87 11.60 22.26 -1.32
N LYS A 88 10.85 22.72 -2.34
CA LYS A 88 11.41 23.52 -3.44
C LYS A 88 12.05 24.83 -2.95
N THR A 89 11.44 25.54 -1.99
CA THR A 89 12.00 26.77 -1.41
C THR A 89 13.31 26.52 -0.64
N GLU A 90 13.46 25.35 -0.02
CA GLU A 90 14.67 24.96 0.74
C GLU A 90 15.66 24.13 -0.09
N ASN A 91 15.51 24.11 -1.43
CA ASN A 91 16.35 23.33 -2.33
C ASN A 91 16.43 21.82 -1.98
N ILE A 92 15.37 21.28 -1.39
CA ILE A 92 15.23 19.86 -1.11
C ILE A 92 14.36 19.23 -2.19
N LYS A 93 14.94 18.27 -2.89
CA LYS A 93 14.25 17.61 -3.99
C LYS A 93 13.42 16.43 -3.48
N LEU A 94 12.09 16.59 -3.56
CA LEU A 94 11.14 15.51 -3.31
C LEU A 94 11.09 14.59 -4.55
N LEU A 95 11.59 13.37 -4.38
CA LEU A 95 11.75 12.36 -5.43
C LEU A 95 10.48 11.52 -5.60
N GLY A 96 9.87 11.11 -4.49
CA GLY A 96 8.68 10.27 -4.50
C GLY A 96 7.91 10.33 -3.19
N TYR A 97 6.72 9.75 -3.19
CA TYR A 97 5.96 9.54 -1.96
C TYR A 97 5.04 8.33 -2.05
N VAL A 98 4.73 7.74 -0.91
CA VAL A 98 3.63 6.79 -0.70
C VAL A 98 2.85 7.24 0.53
N TRP A 99 1.55 7.02 0.54
CA TRP A 99 0.75 7.19 1.75
C TRP A 99 -0.24 6.06 1.93
N VAL A 100 -0.55 5.76 3.19
CA VAL A 100 -1.51 4.75 3.64
C VAL A 100 -2.43 5.41 4.65
N TYR A 101 -3.72 5.16 4.55
CA TYR A 101 -4.69 5.52 5.57
C TYR A 101 -4.74 4.44 6.64
N ASP A 102 -4.81 4.87 7.89
CA ASP A 102 -4.87 3.99 9.04
C ASP A 102 -5.88 4.51 10.07
N VAL A 103 -6.35 3.62 10.92
CA VAL A 103 -7.19 3.92 12.07
C VAL A 103 -6.54 3.26 13.27
N ASP A 104 -6.03 4.08 14.18
CA ASP A 104 -5.46 3.63 15.45
C ASP A 104 -6.39 4.09 16.58
N GLU A 105 -6.95 3.14 17.30
CA GLU A 105 -7.90 3.39 18.39
C GLU A 105 -7.24 4.09 19.59
N GLU A 106 -5.93 3.91 19.79
CA GLU A 106 -5.26 4.34 21.02
C GLU A 106 -4.69 5.76 20.96
N ASN A 107 -4.19 6.23 19.81
CA ASN A 107 -3.32 7.42 19.79
C ASN A 107 -3.77 8.57 18.88
N PHE A 108 -4.39 8.30 17.72
CA PHE A 108 -4.66 9.35 16.73
C PHE A 108 -6.01 9.23 16.00
N GLY A 109 -6.77 8.16 16.26
CA GLY A 109 -7.92 7.81 15.46
C GLY A 109 -7.53 7.62 14.00
N SER A 110 -8.39 8.09 13.10
CA SER A 110 -8.10 8.10 11.67
C SER A 110 -6.94 9.04 11.33
N HIS A 111 -5.96 8.54 10.58
CA HIS A 111 -4.81 9.31 10.14
C HIS A 111 -4.20 8.75 8.85
N PHE A 112 -3.20 9.45 8.31
CA PHE A 112 -2.39 8.95 7.21
C PHE A 112 -0.94 8.79 7.64
N HIS A 113 -0.36 7.66 7.28
CA HIS A 113 1.08 7.50 7.18
C HIS A 113 1.52 8.01 5.81
N LEU A 114 2.31 9.08 5.77
CA LEU A 114 2.88 9.62 4.53
C LEU A 114 4.39 9.49 4.57
N VAL A 115 4.92 8.64 3.70
CA VAL A 115 6.36 8.53 3.47
C VAL A 115 6.73 9.34 2.24
N ILE A 116 7.73 10.20 2.35
CA ILE A 116 8.37 10.86 1.22
C ILE A 116 9.82 10.41 1.08
N ALA A 117 10.27 10.33 -0.17
CA ALA A 117 11.67 10.15 -0.50
C ALA A 117 12.25 11.48 -0.96
N VAL A 118 13.39 11.84 -0.40
CA VAL A 118 14.20 13.01 -0.78
C VAL A 118 15.63 12.58 -1.08
N GLU A 119 16.39 13.43 -1.76
CA GLU A 119 17.84 13.28 -1.84
C GLU A 119 18.44 13.19 -0.43
N LYS A 120 19.57 12.48 -0.28
CA LYS A 120 20.21 12.26 1.03
C LYS A 120 20.37 13.59 1.78
N ILE A 121 19.74 13.67 2.95
CA ILE A 121 19.99 14.74 3.91
C ILE A 121 21.14 14.25 4.78
N ASN A 122 22.28 14.95 4.72
CA ASN A 122 23.42 14.66 5.58
C ASN A 122 23.12 15.06 7.02
N GLU A 123 23.80 14.43 7.98
CA GLU A 123 23.64 14.72 9.40
C GLU A 123 23.91 16.22 9.67
N GLY A 124 22.87 16.90 10.16
CA GLY A 124 22.78 18.34 10.28
C GLY A 124 21.39 18.73 10.81
N GLU A 125 21.01 20.00 10.66
CA GLU A 125 19.69 20.45 11.11
C GLU A 125 18.57 19.81 10.27
N PHE A 126 17.60 19.18 10.95
CA PHE A 126 16.41 18.64 10.28
C PHE A 126 15.69 19.74 9.49
N PRO A 127 15.50 19.60 8.16
CA PRO A 127 15.02 20.68 7.32
C PRO A 127 13.69 21.27 7.77
N LYS A 128 13.59 22.59 7.73
CA LYS A 128 12.39 23.34 8.16
C LYS A 128 11.18 23.01 7.27
N CYS A 129 11.40 22.63 6.01
CA CYS A 129 10.31 22.25 5.11
C CYS A 129 9.59 20.97 5.57
N LEU A 130 10.29 20.12 6.33
CA LEU A 130 9.77 18.90 6.93
C LEU A 130 9.17 19.14 8.33
N ARG A 131 9.36 20.35 8.89
CA ARG A 131 8.67 20.87 10.08
C ARG A 131 7.55 21.80 9.63
N THR A 132 6.38 21.24 9.30
CA THR A 132 5.31 22.03 8.70
C THR A 132 4.11 22.15 9.62
N SER A 133 3.26 23.14 9.35
CA SER A 133 1.95 23.23 9.96
C SER A 133 0.89 23.00 8.89
N PHE A 134 -0.20 22.34 9.25
CA PHE A 134 -1.36 22.16 8.38
C PHE A 134 -2.59 22.51 9.21
N LYS A 135 -3.39 23.47 8.72
CA LYS A 135 -4.53 24.03 9.47
C LYS A 135 -4.19 24.33 10.94
N ASN A 136 -3.10 25.06 11.16
CA ASN A 136 -2.60 25.46 12.48
C ASN A 136 -2.16 24.33 13.42
N LYS A 137 -2.14 23.07 12.96
CA LYS A 137 -1.51 21.97 13.68
C LYS A 137 -0.11 21.74 13.16
N ASN A 138 0.86 21.71 14.07
CA ASN A 138 2.23 21.35 13.73
C ASN A 138 2.28 19.84 13.42
N VAL A 139 2.88 19.52 12.28
CA VAL A 139 3.18 18.16 11.86
C VAL A 139 4.67 18.11 11.61
N LEU A 140 5.33 17.26 12.38
CA LEU A 140 6.74 17.01 12.28
C LEU A 140 6.96 15.69 11.56
N GLY A 141 7.71 15.72 10.46
CA GLY A 141 8.21 14.48 9.87
C GLY A 141 9.35 13.92 10.70
N ASP A 142 9.58 12.62 10.62
CA ASP A 142 10.73 11.95 11.24
C ASP A 142 11.46 11.07 10.23
N PHE A 143 12.77 10.92 10.41
CA PHE A 143 13.57 10.02 9.58
C PHE A 143 13.19 8.57 9.87
N ILE A 144 12.94 7.81 8.80
CA ILE A 144 12.82 6.37 8.92
C ILE A 144 14.22 5.79 9.12
N ARG A 145 14.49 5.30 10.34
CA ARG A 145 15.80 4.73 10.71
C ARG A 145 16.01 3.33 10.14
N ASN A 146 14.94 2.55 10.01
CA ASN A 146 14.98 1.20 9.46
C ASN A 146 13.89 1.04 8.41
N ASN A 147 14.29 1.16 7.14
CA ASN A 147 13.39 1.06 5.98
C ASN A 147 12.63 -0.27 5.93
N GLN A 148 13.29 -1.38 6.29
CA GLN A 148 12.70 -2.71 6.24
C GLN A 148 11.65 -2.90 7.34
N ALA A 149 11.97 -2.50 8.57
CA ALA A 149 11.03 -2.58 9.69
C ALA A 149 9.81 -1.69 9.44
N PHE A 150 10.02 -0.45 8.98
CA PHE A 150 8.92 0.48 8.72
C PHE A 150 8.05 0.05 7.54
N LYS A 151 8.65 -0.51 6.48
CA LYS A 151 7.89 -1.14 5.39
C LYS A 151 7.00 -2.26 5.90
N ASN A 152 7.53 -3.16 6.73
CA ASN A 152 6.76 -4.28 7.28
C ASN A 152 5.61 -3.77 8.15
N TYR A 153 5.88 -2.79 9.03
CA TYR A 153 4.86 -2.10 9.80
C TYR A 153 3.69 -1.61 8.93
N LEU A 154 3.96 -0.93 7.81
CA LEU A 154 2.90 -0.45 6.90
C LEU A 154 2.17 -1.57 6.14
N ILE A 155 2.87 -2.68 5.85
CA ILE A 155 2.30 -3.84 5.15
C ILE A 155 1.32 -4.60 6.05
N ASP A 156 1.61 -4.66 7.34
CA ASP A 156 0.85 -5.44 8.31
C ASP A 156 -0.50 -4.77 8.64
N LYS A 157 -0.57 -3.44 8.55
CA LYS A 157 -1.79 -2.65 8.78
C LYS A 157 -3.01 -3.18 8.01
N GLU A 158 -4.17 -3.07 8.63
CA GLU A 158 -5.44 -3.41 7.98
C GLU A 158 -5.84 -2.39 6.91
N ILE A 159 -6.89 -2.70 6.16
CA ILE A 159 -7.50 -1.78 5.19
C ILE A 159 -8.84 -1.36 5.77
N PHE A 160 -8.92 -0.10 6.20
CA PHE A 160 -10.16 0.50 6.67
C PHE A 160 -10.87 1.22 5.54
N GLU A 161 -12.15 0.94 5.35
CA GLU A 161 -12.97 1.67 4.39
C GLU A 161 -13.20 3.12 4.87
N ARG A 162 -13.10 4.08 3.94
CA ARG A 162 -13.28 5.52 4.22
C ARG A 162 -14.61 6.08 3.70
N GLY A 163 -15.48 5.20 3.20
CA GLY A 163 -16.68 5.55 2.44
C GLY A 163 -16.45 5.62 0.93
N TYR A 164 -17.53 5.86 0.20
CA TYR A 164 -17.58 5.74 -1.26
C TYR A 164 -16.50 6.55 -1.99
N LYS A 165 -15.77 5.90 -2.91
CA LYS A 165 -14.72 6.46 -3.77
C LYS A 165 -13.50 7.08 -3.07
N LYS A 166 -13.37 6.98 -1.75
CA LYS A 166 -12.18 7.48 -1.05
C LYS A 166 -11.04 6.49 -1.12
N LYS A 167 -9.86 6.98 -1.50
CA LYS A 167 -8.65 6.15 -1.56
C LYS A 167 -8.11 5.89 -0.15
N VAL A 168 -7.65 4.67 0.09
CA VAL A 168 -7.04 4.23 1.36
C VAL A 168 -5.51 4.15 1.27
N PHE A 169 -4.95 4.32 0.08
CA PHE A 169 -3.52 4.53 -0.14
C PHE A 169 -3.28 5.26 -1.47
N GLY A 170 -2.07 5.78 -1.65
CA GLY A 170 -1.68 6.41 -2.89
C GLY A 170 -0.18 6.63 -3.02
N LYS A 171 0.23 7.14 -4.18
CA LYS A 171 1.64 7.34 -4.50
C LYS A 171 1.90 8.47 -5.47
N SER A 172 3.15 8.91 -5.55
CA SER A 172 3.61 9.77 -6.66
C SER A 172 3.62 9.01 -7.99
N ILE A 173 3.45 9.76 -9.08
CA ILE A 173 3.43 9.21 -10.45
C ILE A 173 4.83 8.71 -10.86
N LYS A 174 5.90 9.32 -10.31
CA LYS A 174 7.27 9.25 -10.83
C LYS A 174 8.07 7.97 -10.53
N PHE A 175 7.52 6.97 -9.83
CA PHE A 175 8.17 5.66 -9.64
C PHE A 175 7.35 4.52 -10.27
N LYS A 176 6.79 4.75 -11.46
CA LYS A 176 5.90 3.77 -12.11
C LYS A 176 6.63 2.59 -12.79
N GLU A 177 7.95 2.60 -12.93
CA GLU A 177 8.65 1.61 -13.74
C GLU A 177 9.86 1.01 -12.99
N LEU A 178 9.92 -0.33 -13.00
CA LEU A 178 11.17 -1.11 -12.97
C LEU A 178 11.71 -1.15 -14.39
#